data_AF-M5FGK5-F1
#
_entry.id   AF-M5FGK5-F1
#
_cell.length_a   1.000
_cell.length_b   1.000
_cell.length_c   1.000
_cell.angle_alpha   90.00
_cell.angle_beta   90.00
_cell.angle_gamma   90.00
#
_symmetry.space_group_name_H-M   'P 1'
#
loop_
_entity.id
_entity.type
_entity.pdbx_description
1 polymer ?
#
loop_
_entity_poly.entity_id
_entity_poly.type
_entity_poly.pdbx_seq_one_letter_code
_entity_poly.pdbx_strand_id
1 'polypeptide(L)' 'MSDSKPTSNGSDRPGAMAAFPYDRMTVERFRKTFPRARWNDDLKAWFVPGKTAAQRFDRWLEREFSQTQTHAGLCL' A
#
# COMPACT_ATOMS: atom_id res chain seq x y z
N MET A 1 37.09 -13.22 -0.35
CA MET A 1 36.44 -12.40 0.68
C MET A 1 36.01 -11.10 0.02
N SER A 2 34.71 -10.92 -0.16
CA SER A 2 34.09 -9.61 -0.33
C SER A 2 32.67 -9.73 0.19
N ASP A 3 32.49 -9.29 1.43
CA ASP A 3 31.22 -9.06 2.10
C ASP A 3 30.33 -8.13 1.27
N SER A 4 29.47 -8.71 0.43
CA SER A 4 28.29 -8.00 -0.07
C SER A 4 27.24 -8.00 1.04
N LYS A 5 27.44 -7.09 2.01
CA LYS A 5 26.48 -6.72 3.06
C LYS A 5 25.09 -6.57 2.44
N PRO A 6 24.07 -7.34 2.86
CA PRO A 6 22.70 -7.02 2.46
C PRO A 6 22.40 -5.64 3.03
N THR A 7 22.18 -4.67 2.16
CA THR A 7 21.78 -3.30 2.55
C THR A 7 20.31 -3.33 2.99
N SER A 8 20.06 -4.04 4.08
CA SER A 8 18.86 -3.97 4.91
C SER A 8 18.79 -2.59 5.57
N ASN A 9 18.65 -1.52 4.79
CA ASN A 9 18.46 -0.18 5.33
C ASN A 9 16.95 0.08 5.48
N GLY A 10 16.33 -0.61 6.44
CA GLY A 10 14.90 -0.47 6.74
C GLY A 10 14.32 -1.46 7.77
N SER A 11 15.05 -2.51 8.13
CA SER A 11 14.53 -3.69 8.83
C SER A 11 13.98 -3.49 10.26
N ASP A 12 14.15 -2.31 10.87
CA ASP A 12 13.63 -2.04 12.22
C ASP A 12 12.48 -1.05 12.26
N ARG A 13 12.06 -0.47 11.12
CA ARG A 13 10.89 0.42 11.11
C ARG A 13 9.63 -0.41 10.93
N PRO A 14 8.78 -0.54 11.97
CA PRO A 14 7.55 -1.31 11.84
C PRO A 14 6.68 -0.71 10.74
N GLY A 15 6.09 -1.55 9.91
CA GLY A 15 5.27 -1.15 8.77
C GLY A 15 4.73 -2.36 8.03
N ALA A 16 3.95 -2.09 6.98
CA ALA A 16 3.37 -3.12 6.13
C ALA A 16 3.51 -2.73 4.65
N MET A 17 3.63 -3.74 3.78
CA MET A 17 3.53 -3.56 2.33
C MET A 17 2.05 -3.61 1.93
N ALA A 18 1.64 -2.63 1.12
CA ALA A 18 0.30 -2.47 0.60
C ALA A 18 0.34 -2.57 -0.93
N ALA A 19 -0.30 -3.60 -1.48
CA ALA A 19 -0.46 -3.79 -2.91
C ALA A 19 -1.95 -3.76 -3.26
N PHE A 20 -2.31 -3.02 -4.30
CA PHE A 20 -3.67 -2.84 -4.81
C PHE A 20 -3.60 -2.41 -6.28
N PRO A 21 -4.72 -2.50 -7.05
CA PRO A 21 -4.74 -2.10 -8.45
C PRO A 21 -4.25 -0.67 -8.66
N TYR A 22 -3.40 -0.45 -9.67
CA TYR A 22 -2.80 0.84 -9.98
C TYR A 22 -3.76 1.76 -10.75
N ASP A 23 -5.00 1.89 -10.29
CA ASP A 23 -5.92 2.89 -10.81
C ASP A 23 -5.60 4.27 -10.24
N ARG A 24 -5.69 5.31 -11.07
CA ARG A 24 -5.35 6.67 -10.70
C ARG A 24 -6.18 7.15 -9.51
N MET A 25 -7.50 6.91 -9.50
CA MET A 25 -8.37 7.34 -8.40
C MET A 25 -8.04 6.57 -7.10
N THR A 26 -7.79 5.26 -7.20
CA THR A 26 -7.42 4.43 -6.04
C THR A 26 -6.08 4.87 -5.44
N VAL A 27 -5.07 5.16 -6.27
CA VAL A 27 -3.77 5.69 -5.82
C VAL A 27 -3.92 7.07 -5.16
N GLU A 28 -4.75 7.96 -5.72
CA GLU A 28 -5.00 9.28 -5.14
C GLU A 28 -5.67 9.18 -3.76
N ARG A 29 -6.68 8.32 -3.59
CA ARG A 29 -7.34 8.06 -2.30
C ARG A 29 -6.40 7.41 -1.29
N PHE A 30 -5.58 6.47 -1.74
CA PHE A 30 -4.55 5.84 -0.92
C PHE A 30 -3.57 6.88 -0.38
N ARG A 31 -3.02 7.74 -1.24
CA ARG A 31 -2.05 8.78 -0.85
C ARG A 31 -2.64 9.82 0.09
N LYS A 32 -3.94 10.15 -0.05
CA LYS A 32 -4.67 11.00 0.92
C LYS A 32 -4.75 10.35 2.31
N THR A 33 -4.96 9.03 2.36
CA THR A 33 -5.10 8.27 3.62
C THR A 33 -3.75 7.95 4.27
N PHE A 34 -2.73 7.64 3.45
CA PHE A 34 -1.39 7.26 3.89
C PHE A 34 -0.33 8.20 3.29
N PRO A 35 -0.26 9.47 3.71
CA PRO A 35 0.67 10.45 3.13
C PRO A 35 2.15 10.11 3.38
N ARG A 36 2.42 9.25 4.36
CA ARG A 36 3.77 8.77 4.70
C ARG A 36 4.16 7.48 3.98
N ALA A 37 3.26 6.92 3.16
CA ALA A 37 3.55 5.72 2.39
C ALA A 37 4.64 6.00 1.36
N ARG A 38 5.51 5.00 1.12
CA ARG A 38 6.62 5.10 0.18
C ARG A 38 6.48 4.05 -0.90
N TRP A 39 6.56 4.47 -2.17
CA TRP A 39 6.60 3.53 -3.28
C TRP A 39 7.88 2.69 -3.22
N ASN A 40 7.74 1.38 -3.42
CA ASN A 40 8.82 0.44 -3.64
C ASN A 40 8.67 -0.12 -5.05
N ASP A 41 9.64 0.17 -5.92
CA ASP A 41 9.58 -0.20 -7.32
C ASP A 41 9.86 -1.69 -7.57
N ASP A 42 10.73 -2.30 -6.76
CA ASP A 42 11.04 -3.74 -6.84
C ASP A 42 9.83 -4.60 -6.48
N LEU A 43 9.10 -4.21 -5.44
CA LEU A 43 7.90 -4.93 -4.98
C LEU A 43 6.61 -4.46 -5.66
N LYS A 44 6.69 -3.40 -6.48
CA LYS A 44 5.53 -2.68 -7.04
C LYS A 44 4.42 -2.45 -6.00
N ALA A 45 4.84 -2.05 -4.80
CA ALA A 45 3.98 -1.92 -3.64
C ALA A 45 4.32 -0.67 -2.83
N TRP A 46 3.37 -0.23 -2.02
CA TRP A 46 3.54 0.89 -1.10
C TRP A 46 3.93 0.39 0.29
N PHE A 47 5.07 0.84 0.81
CA PHE A 47 5.42 0.66 2.22
C PHE A 47 4.69 1.69 3.07
N VAL A 48 3.82 1.25 3.97
CA VAL A 48 3.12 2.09 4.94
C VAL A 48 3.83 1.98 6.29
N PRO A 49 4.41 3.08 6.83
CA PRO A 49 5.07 3.04 8.12
C PRO A 49 4.08 2.99 9.28
N GLY A 50 4.40 2.23 10.33
CA GLY A 50 3.67 2.15 11.58
C GLY A 50 3.32 0.71 12.00
N LYS A 51 3.22 0.47 13.31
CA LYS A 51 2.90 -0.85 13.89
C LYS A 51 1.50 -1.35 13.50
N THR A 52 0.57 -0.44 13.20
CA THR A 52 -0.81 -0.74 12.80
C THR A 52 -1.04 -0.57 11.30
N ALA A 53 0.03 -0.49 10.51
CA ALA A 53 -0.06 -0.24 9.07
C ALA A 53 -0.93 -1.27 8.34
N ALA A 54 -0.73 -2.57 8.61
CA ALA A 54 -1.53 -3.65 8.02
C ALA A 54 -3.03 -3.46 8.34
N GLN A 55 -3.37 -3.33 9.62
CA GLN A 55 -4.75 -3.17 10.08
C GLN A 55 -5.45 -1.88 9.57
N ARG A 56 -4.68 -0.83 9.28
CA ARG A 56 -5.22 0.39 8.66
C ARG A 56 -5.41 0.20 7.16
N PHE A 57 -4.47 -0.49 6.51
CA PHE A 57 -4.56 -0.83 5.11
C PHE A 57 -5.76 -1.74 4.84
N ASP A 58 -5.94 -2.81 5.61
CA ASP A 58 -7.09 -3.72 5.48
C ASP A 58 -8.42 -2.96 5.57
N ARG A 59 -8.56 -2.11 6.59
CA ARG A 59 -9.75 -1.29 6.78
C ARG A 59 -10.00 -0.26 5.68
N TRP A 60 -8.93 0.24 5.07
CA TRP A 60 -9.04 1.12 3.93
C TRP A 60 -9.47 0.32 2.69
N LEU A 61 -8.88 -0.86 2.49
CA LEU A 61 -9.16 -1.76 1.39
C LEU A 61 -10.62 -2.24 1.42
N GLU A 62 -11.15 -2.61 2.58
CA GLU A 62 -12.56 -2.96 2.77
C GLU A 62 -13.49 -1.82 2.31
N ARG A 63 -13.19 -0.56 2.67
CA ARG A 63 -13.97 0.61 2.25
C ARG A 63 -13.88 0.88 0.75
N GLU A 64 -12.70 0.69 0.15
CA GLU A 64 -12.52 0.89 -1.29
C GLU A 64 -13.26 -0.19 -2.07
N PHE A 65 -13.17 -1.47 -1.68
CA PHE A 65 -13.92 -2.55 -2.33
C PHE A 65 -15.43 -2.39 -2.20
N SER A 66 -15.94 -1.91 -1.07
CA SER A 66 -17.37 -1.59 -0.95
C SER A 66 -17.78 -0.47 -1.89
N GLN A 67 -16.92 0.53 -2.11
CA GLN A 67 -17.20 1.66 -3.01
C GLN A 67 -17.07 1.27 -4.50
N THR A 68 -16.11 0.43 -4.87
CA THR A 68 -15.94 -0.04 -6.26
C THR A 68 -17.03 -1.02 -6.68
N GLN A 69 -17.55 -1.84 -5.75
CA GLN A 69 -18.72 -2.69 -6.00
C GLN A 69 -19.98 -1.90 -6.32
N THR A 70 -20.14 -0.67 -5.81
CA THR A 70 -21.25 0.22 -6.20
C THR A 70 -21.10 0.73 -7.65
N HIS A 71 -19.88 0.81 -8.18
CA HIS A 71 -19.59 1.24 -9.56
C HIS A 71 -19.41 0.05 -10.52
N ALA A 72 -19.81 -1.16 -10.12
CA ALA A 72 -19.92 -2.33 -11.00
C ALA A 72 -21.38 -2.63 -11.37
N GLY A 73 -22.29 -1.67 -11.17
CA GLY A 73 -23.74 -1.80 -11.41
C GLY A 73 -24.29 -0.96 -12.57
N LEU A 74 -23.44 -0.47 -13.47
CA LEU A 74 -23.89 0.23 -14.69
C LEU A 74 -23.02 -0.20 -15.88
N CYS A 75 -23.29 -1.39 -16.41
CA CYS A 75 -23.11 -1.70 -17.84
C CYS A 75 -23.86 -3.01 -18.19
N LEU A 76 -24.94 -2.83 -18.98
CA LEU A 76 -25.80 -3.79 -19.68
C LEU A 76 -26.89 -4.53 -18.88
#